data_AF-A0A9D1KS00-F1
#
_entry.id   AF-A0A9D1KS00-F1
#
_cell.length_a   1.000
_cell.length_b   1.000
_cell.length_c   1.000
_cell.angle_alpha   90.00
_cell.angle_beta   90.00
_cell.angle_gamma   90.00
#
_symmetry.space_group_name_H-M   'P 1'
#
loop_
_entity.id
_entity.type
_entity.pdbx_description
1 polymer ?
#
loop_
_entity_poly.entity_id
_entity_poly.type
_entity_poly.pdbx_seq_one_letter_code
_entity_poly.pdbx_strand_id
1 'polypeptide(L)'
;MDVTIRFDAWDLACKRPFGAVSTGTEITLRVSVVKSVRPQRMYIILRKDGLSDMTVTEDKFYSNVTDPESQRKILFSQVSSSFHSTTYEVKFTIEEAGLYFYRFEVETQKGILYVGRGKNARAVTGDFLPEWQLLVYRDDYHTPEFLQG
;
A
#
# COMPACT_ATOMS: atom_id res chain seq x y z
N MET A 1 17.41 12.29 -11.06
CA MET A 1 15.97 12.05 -11.25
C MET A 1 15.26 12.71 -10.09
N ASP A 2 14.44 13.71 -10.35
CA ASP A 2 13.66 14.35 -9.30
C ASP A 2 12.58 13.38 -8.82
N VAL A 3 12.59 13.10 -7.51
CA VAL A 3 11.66 12.17 -6.89
C VAL A 3 10.31 12.87 -6.73
N THR A 4 9.31 12.46 -7.53
CA THR A 4 7.96 13.03 -7.50
C THR A 4 7.18 12.69 -6.22
N ILE A 5 7.43 11.50 -5.68
CA ILE A 5 6.80 10.99 -4.45
C ILE A 5 7.86 10.37 -3.55
N ARG A 6 7.85 10.77 -2.27
CA ARG A 6 8.71 10.22 -1.23
C ARG A 6 7.90 9.31 -0.31
N PHE A 7 8.21 8.02 -0.40
CA PHE A 7 7.82 6.99 0.56
C PHE A 7 8.90 5.91 0.52
N ASP A 8 9.30 5.44 1.70
CA ASP A 8 10.22 4.32 1.87
C ASP A 8 9.60 3.39 2.91
N ALA A 9 9.19 2.19 2.51
CA ALA A 9 8.48 1.28 3.42
C ALA A 9 9.37 0.80 4.59
N TRP A 10 10.68 1.04 4.51
CA TRP A 10 11.63 0.71 5.58
C TRP A 10 11.93 1.87 6.53
N ASP A 11 11.49 3.08 6.18
CA ASP A 11 11.60 4.24 7.04
C ASP A 11 10.39 4.32 8.00
N LEU A 12 10.65 4.30 9.31
CA LEU A 12 9.61 4.43 10.34
C LEU A 12 8.90 5.79 10.33
N ALA A 13 9.46 6.80 9.66
CA ALA A 13 8.74 8.05 9.41
C ALA A 13 7.66 7.89 8.33
N CYS A 14 7.76 6.87 7.49
CA CYS A 14 6.85 6.58 6.37
C CYS A 14 5.85 5.44 6.67
N LYS A 15 6.28 4.38 7.37
CA LYS A 15 5.41 3.23 7.70
C LYS A 15 5.59 2.78 9.15
N ARG A 16 4.48 2.67 9.88
CA ARG A 16 4.46 2.15 11.25
C ARG A 16 3.28 1.19 11.44
N PRO A 17 3.48 0.05 12.11
CA PRO A 17 4.77 -0.56 12.44
C PRO A 17 5.52 -1.04 11.19
N PHE A 18 6.82 -1.29 11.34
CA PHE A 18 7.63 -1.91 10.28
C PHE A 18 7.30 -3.40 10.14
N GLY A 19 7.44 -3.95 8.93
CA GLY A 19 7.28 -5.39 8.71
C GLY A 19 5.82 -5.89 8.75
N ALA A 20 5.69 -7.17 9.09
CA ALA A 20 4.42 -7.87 9.28
C ALA A 20 3.71 -7.39 10.55
N VAL A 21 2.38 -7.51 10.59
CA VAL A 21 1.54 -6.98 11.68
C VAL A 21 0.50 -8.01 12.12
N SER A 22 0.08 -7.97 13.39
CA SER A 22 -1.06 -8.79 13.81
C SER A 22 -2.39 -8.14 13.37
N THR A 23 -3.43 -8.97 13.25
CA THR A 23 -4.81 -8.51 13.03
C THR A 23 -5.19 -7.44 14.07
N GLY A 24 -5.90 -6.40 13.63
CA GLY A 24 -6.32 -5.29 14.50
C GLY A 24 -5.22 -4.27 14.84
N THR A 25 -3.96 -4.53 14.49
CA THR A 25 -2.87 -3.54 14.69
C THR A 25 -3.11 -2.30 13.83
N GLU A 26 -3.04 -1.10 14.44
CA GLU A 26 -3.09 0.17 13.70
C GLU A 26 -1.84 0.34 12.84
N ILE A 27 -2.05 0.48 11.54
CA ILE A 27 -1.02 0.79 10.55
C ILE A 27 -1.14 2.27 10.21
N THR A 28 -0.04 3.00 10.34
CA THR A 28 0.10 4.39 9.86
C THR A 28 1.02 4.42 8.64
N LEU A 29 0.56 5.03 7.55
CA LEU A 29 1.37 5.33 6.39
C LEU A 29 1.44 6.84 6.16
N ARG A 30 2.63 7.35 5.86
CA ARG A 30 2.89 8.75 5.57
C ARG A 30 3.65 8.89 4.26
N VAL A 31 3.13 9.71 3.36
CA VAL A 31 3.69 9.88 2.01
C VAL A 31 3.76 11.37 1.68
N SER A 32 4.89 11.82 1.12
CA SER A 32 5.04 13.19 0.64
C SER A 32 5.03 13.24 -0.89
N VAL A 33 4.23 14.14 -1.45
CA VAL A 33 4.08 14.36 -2.90
C VAL A 33 4.59 15.76 -3.23
N VAL A 34 5.42 15.89 -4.27
CA VAL A 34 5.94 17.19 -4.72
C VAL A 34 4.80 18.06 -5.25
N LYS A 35 4.76 19.35 -4.90
CA LYS A 35 3.65 20.25 -5.27
C LYS A 35 3.51 20.52 -6.77
N SER A 36 4.58 20.38 -7.54
CA SER A 36 4.56 20.62 -8.99
C SER A 36 3.60 19.70 -9.75
N VAL A 37 3.25 18.53 -9.19
CA VAL A 37 2.25 17.62 -9.79
C VAL A 37 0.81 17.95 -9.41
N ARG A 38 0.59 18.99 -8.59
CA ARG A 38 -0.73 19.48 -8.17
C ARG A 38 -1.63 18.36 -7.61
N PRO A 39 -1.21 17.67 -6.53
CA PRO A 39 -2.00 16.60 -5.94
C PRO A 39 -3.31 17.14 -5.36
N GLN A 40 -4.43 16.46 -5.65
CA GLN A 40 -5.76 16.82 -5.16
C GLN A 40 -6.24 15.87 -4.08
N ARG A 41 -6.09 14.56 -4.30
CA ARG A 41 -6.42 13.50 -3.35
C ARG A 41 -5.40 12.38 -3.45
N MET A 42 -5.23 11.64 -2.36
CA MET A 42 -4.31 10.52 -2.29
C MET A 42 -4.99 9.33 -1.64
N TYR A 43 -4.81 8.15 -2.21
CA TYR A 43 -5.40 6.91 -1.74
C TYR A 43 -4.35 5.82 -1.56
N ILE A 44 -4.60 4.92 -0.63
CA ILE A 44 -4.02 3.58 -0.63
C ILE A 44 -5.04 2.65 -1.28
N ILE A 45 -4.55 1.82 -2.19
CA ILE A 45 -5.30 0.68 -2.70
C ILE A 45 -4.71 -0.55 -2.04
N LEU A 46 -5.53 -1.27 -1.28
CA LEU A 46 -5.15 -2.47 -0.54
C LEU A 46 -5.90 -3.66 -1.14
N ARG A 47 -5.18 -4.70 -1.54
CA ARG A 47 -5.72 -5.92 -2.13
C ARG A 47 -5.27 -7.12 -1.31
N LYS A 48 -6.18 -8.00 -0.93
CA LYS A 48 -5.82 -9.29 -0.32
C LYS A 48 -5.38 -10.28 -1.41
N ASP A 49 -4.36 -11.05 -1.11
CA ASP A 49 -3.93 -12.17 -1.96
C ASP A 49 -4.97 -13.29 -1.96
N GLY A 50 -5.13 -13.99 -3.08
CA GLY A 50 -6.00 -15.17 -3.17
C GLY A 50 -7.51 -14.92 -3.23
N LEU A 51 -8.00 -13.68 -3.38
CA LEU A 51 -9.42 -13.40 -3.65
C LEU A 51 -9.83 -13.55 -5.14
N SER A 52 -8.97 -14.14 -5.98
CA SER A 52 -9.42 -14.62 -7.29
C SER A 52 -9.95 -16.05 -7.14
N ASP A 53 -11.27 -16.24 -7.30
CA ASP A 53 -11.78 -17.52 -7.78
C ASP A 53 -11.11 -17.79 -9.14
N MET A 54 -10.01 -18.54 -9.08
CA MET A 54 -9.12 -18.78 -10.20
C MET A 54 -9.61 -20.04 -10.91
N THR A 55 -10.68 -19.91 -11.70
CA THR A 55 -10.97 -20.88 -12.75
C THR A 55 -9.90 -20.75 -13.83
N VAL A 56 -8.86 -21.56 -13.72
CA VAL A 56 -7.86 -21.73 -14.77
C VAL A 56 -8.55 -22.35 -15.97
N THR A 57 -8.77 -21.56 -17.01
CA THR A 57 -9.01 -22.05 -18.37
C THR A 57 -7.89 -21.49 -19.23
N GLU A 58 -7.23 -22.36 -20.00
CA GLU A 58 -5.94 -22.16 -20.68
C GLU A 58 -5.93 -21.05 -21.75
N ASP A 59 -7.01 -20.28 -21.90
CA ASP A 59 -7.29 -19.45 -23.08
C ASP A 59 -7.37 -17.93 -22.83
N LYS A 60 -6.88 -17.42 -21.69
CA LYS A 60 -6.91 -15.97 -21.42
C LYS A 60 -5.54 -15.38 -21.11
N PHE A 61 -4.94 -14.81 -22.15
CA PHE A 61 -4.03 -13.66 -22.07
C PHE A 61 -4.50 -12.68 -20.98
N TYR A 62 -3.63 -12.38 -20.00
CA TYR A 62 -3.75 -11.36 -18.94
C TYR A 62 -5.03 -10.51 -18.98
N SER A 63 -6.18 -11.10 -18.65
CA SER A 63 -7.42 -10.36 -18.45
C SER A 63 -7.57 -10.18 -16.96
N ASN A 64 -7.34 -8.96 -16.50
CA ASN A 64 -7.53 -8.52 -15.12
C ASN A 64 -9.01 -8.63 -14.74
N VAL A 65 -9.50 -9.84 -14.48
CA VAL A 65 -10.72 -10.02 -13.71
C VAL A 65 -10.28 -9.94 -12.25
N THR A 66 -9.98 -8.71 -11.82
CA THR A 66 -9.96 -8.43 -10.39
C THR A 66 -11.41 -8.21 -10.02
N ASP A 67 -11.96 -9.12 -9.22
CA ASP A 67 -13.24 -8.88 -8.58
C ASP A 67 -13.22 -7.48 -7.92
N PRO A 68 -14.09 -6.55 -8.34
CA PRO A 68 -14.09 -5.17 -7.82
C PRO A 68 -14.25 -5.08 -6.30
N GLU A 69 -14.84 -6.11 -5.68
CA GLU A 69 -15.06 -6.19 -4.23
C GLU A 69 -13.78 -6.54 -3.43
N SER A 70 -12.72 -6.99 -4.11
CA SER A 70 -11.49 -7.50 -3.46
C SER A 70 -10.44 -6.42 -3.14
N GLN A 71 -10.71 -5.15 -3.45
CA GLN A 71 -9.81 -4.02 -3.18
C GLN A 71 -10.45 -2.99 -2.25
N ARG A 72 -9.74 -2.61 -1.19
CA ARG A 72 -10.12 -1.52 -0.30
C ARG A 72 -9.36 -0.25 -0.70
N LYS A 73 -10.11 0.80 -1.05
CA LYS A 73 -9.58 2.15 -1.34
C LYS A 73 -9.77 3.05 -0.11
N ILE A 74 -8.68 3.53 0.47
CA ILE A 74 -8.72 4.38 1.68
C ILE A 74 -8.10 5.74 1.38
N LEU A 75 -8.83 6.81 1.69
CA LEU A 75 -8.38 8.20 1.50
C LEU A 75 -7.37 8.60 2.58
N PHE A 76 -6.30 9.28 2.18
CA PHE A 76 -5.37 9.92 3.09
C PHE A 76 -5.85 11.32 3.51
N SER A 77 -5.50 11.71 4.73
CA SER A 77 -5.62 13.08 5.23
C SER A 77 -4.34 13.87 4.97
N GLN A 78 -4.44 15.11 4.52
CA GLN A 78 -3.28 16.00 4.46
C GLN A 78 -2.87 16.41 5.89
N VAL A 79 -1.60 16.19 6.25
CA VAL A 79 -1.07 16.49 7.60
C VAL A 79 -0.03 17.61 7.63
N SER A 80 0.63 17.89 6.51
CA SER A 80 1.49 19.07 6.39
C SER A 80 1.65 19.51 4.94
N SER A 81 1.95 20.79 4.74
CA SER A 81 2.22 21.34 3.42
C SER A 81 3.36 22.35 3.50
N SER A 82 4.39 22.14 2.69
CA SER A 82 5.53 23.04 2.52
C SER A 82 5.47 23.72 1.16
N PHE A 83 6.48 24.52 0.80
CA PHE A 83 6.58 25.09 -0.55
C PHE A 83 6.82 24.01 -1.62
N HIS A 84 7.57 22.97 -1.29
CA HIS A 84 8.01 21.97 -2.26
C HIS A 84 7.14 20.70 -2.27
N SER A 85 6.46 20.39 -1.17
CA SER A 85 5.72 19.13 -1.03
C SER A 85 4.52 19.23 -0.11
N THR A 86 3.57 18.32 -0.29
CA THR A 86 2.45 18.08 0.61
C THR A 86 2.59 16.68 1.18
N THR A 87 2.43 16.53 2.50
CA THR A 87 2.49 15.25 3.20
C THR A 87 1.09 14.81 3.60
N TYR A 88 0.82 13.56 3.31
CA TYR A 88 -0.43 12.87 3.56
C TYR A 88 -0.20 11.74 4.57
N GLU A 89 -1.19 11.48 5.42
CA GLU A 89 -1.20 10.37 6.38
C GLU A 89 -2.52 9.61 6.32
N VAL A 90 -2.45 8.29 6.46
CA VAL A 90 -3.61 7.43 6.69
C VAL A 90 -3.32 6.49 7.84
N LYS A 91 -4.35 6.20 8.63
CA LYS A 91 -4.34 5.21 9.70
C LYS A 91 -5.47 4.21 9.45
N PHE A 92 -5.18 2.92 9.55
CA PHE A 92 -6.18 1.86 9.35
C PHE A 92 -5.76 0.56 10.03
N THR A 93 -6.73 -0.30 10.30
CA THR A 93 -6.52 -1.68 10.75
C THR A 93 -6.94 -2.67 9.66
N ILE A 94 -6.42 -3.90 9.78
CA ILE A 94 -6.83 -5.06 8.99
C ILE A 94 -7.21 -6.16 9.98
N GLU A 95 -8.47 -6.60 9.93
CA GLU A 95 -9.02 -7.59 10.88
C GLU A 95 -8.84 -9.03 10.41
N GLU A 96 -8.52 -9.23 9.14
CA GLU A 96 -8.39 -10.56 8.56
C GLU A 96 -6.92 -10.88 8.25
N ALA A 97 -6.45 -12.03 8.72
CA ALA A 97 -5.11 -12.50 8.41
C ALA A 97 -4.98 -12.85 6.91
N GLY A 98 -3.79 -12.61 6.36
CA GLY A 98 -3.46 -12.90 4.98
C GLY A 98 -2.29 -12.08 4.47
N LEU A 99 -1.86 -12.41 3.26
CA LEU A 99 -0.95 -11.57 2.51
C LEU A 99 -1.76 -10.48 1.80
N TYR A 100 -1.35 -9.23 1.97
CA TYR A 100 -1.92 -8.09 1.26
C TYR A 100 -0.87 -7.44 0.38
N PHE A 101 -1.34 -6.85 -0.70
CA PHE A 101 -0.56 -6.01 -1.58
C PHE A 101 -1.16 -4.60 -1.55
N TYR A 102 -0.30 -3.59 -1.57
CA TYR A 102 -0.75 -2.21 -1.63
C TYR A 102 0.07 -1.35 -2.58
N ARG A 103 -0.59 -0.33 -3.09
CA ARG A 103 -0.03 0.76 -3.90
C ARG A 103 -0.68 2.08 -3.52
N PHE A 104 -0.17 3.19 -4.07
CA PHE A 104 -0.83 4.48 -3.94
C PHE A 104 -1.33 5.01 -5.27
N GLU A 105 -2.40 5.79 -5.19
CA GLU A 105 -2.96 6.54 -6.31
C GLU A 105 -3.09 7.99 -5.88
N VAL A 106 -2.50 8.90 -6.68
CA VAL A 106 -2.63 10.35 -6.46
C VAL A 106 -3.45 10.93 -7.59
N GLU A 107 -4.62 11.47 -7.25
CA GLU A 107 -5.44 12.22 -8.19
C GLU A 107 -4.79 13.59 -8.43
N THR A 108 -4.55 13.92 -9.70
CA THR A 108 -4.03 15.21 -10.14
C THR A 108 -4.93 15.78 -11.23
N GLN A 109 -4.73 17.06 -11.58
CA GLN A 109 -5.43 17.68 -12.71
C GLN A 109 -5.18 16.98 -14.05
N LYS A 110 -4.09 16.20 -14.19
CA LYS A 110 -3.70 15.50 -15.41
C LYS A 110 -4.14 14.04 -15.44
N GLY A 111 -4.86 13.58 -14.41
CA GLY A 111 -5.23 12.17 -14.22
C GLY A 111 -4.58 11.57 -12.98
N ILE A 112 -4.59 10.25 -12.90
CA ILE A 112 -4.10 9.49 -11.75
C ILE A 112 -2.61 9.21 -11.93
N LEU A 113 -1.81 9.53 -10.93
CA LEU A 113 -0.45 9.03 -10.80
C LEU A 113 -0.47 7.72 -10.01
N TYR A 114 -0.12 6.63 -10.69
CA TYR A 114 0.08 5.32 -10.06
C TYR A 114 1.46 5.26 -9.41
N VAL A 115 1.49 4.78 -8.17
CA VAL A 115 2.70 4.75 -7.33
C VAL A 115 2.90 3.35 -6.80
N GLY A 116 4.03 2.75 -7.18
CA GLY A 116 4.41 1.40 -6.77
C GLY A 116 5.81 1.35 -6.16
N ARG A 117 6.20 0.13 -5.82
CA ARG A 117 7.47 -0.21 -5.18
C ARG A 117 8.59 -0.27 -6.22
N GLY A 118 9.56 0.62 -6.08
CA GLY A 118 10.84 0.58 -6.77
C GLY A 118 11.93 -0.17 -5.99
N LYS A 119 13.19 0.12 -6.32
CA LYS A 119 14.36 -0.42 -5.63
C LYS A 119 14.36 0.01 -4.15
N ASN A 120 14.85 -0.87 -3.27
CA ASN A 120 14.96 -0.62 -1.83
C ASN A 120 13.66 -0.14 -1.17
N ALA A 121 12.52 -0.69 -1.62
CA ALA A 121 11.19 -0.37 -1.11
C ALA A 121 10.75 1.10 -1.23
N ARG A 122 11.45 1.90 -2.06
CA ARG A 122 11.12 3.31 -2.31
C ARG A 122 10.06 3.47 -3.37
N ALA A 123 9.21 4.47 -3.21
CA ALA A 123 8.19 4.79 -4.19
C ALA A 123 8.78 5.24 -5.54
N VAL A 124 8.16 4.75 -6.61
CA VAL A 124 8.34 5.23 -7.98
C VAL A 124 6.97 5.40 -8.63
N THR A 125 6.88 6.27 -9.63
CA THR A 125 5.64 6.54 -10.37
C THR A 125 5.67 5.89 -11.75
N GLY A 126 4.56 5.32 -12.19
CA GLY A 126 4.45 4.66 -13.49
C GLY A 126 3.35 3.60 -13.51
N ASP A 127 3.07 3.07 -14.70
CA ASP A 127 2.06 2.03 -14.90
C ASP A 127 2.62 0.63 -14.59
N PHE A 128 1.75 -0.29 -14.17
CA PHE A 128 2.08 -1.71 -13.93
C PHE A 128 3.29 -1.94 -13.00
N LEU A 129 3.47 -1.06 -12.02
CA LEU A 129 4.56 -1.17 -11.06
C LEU A 129 4.32 -2.28 -10.03
N PRO A 130 5.39 -2.90 -9.49
CA PRO A 130 5.26 -3.82 -8.37
C PRO A 130 4.59 -3.18 -7.16
N GLU A 131 3.74 -3.92 -6.47
CA GLU A 131 3.10 -3.48 -5.22
C GLU A 131 4.01 -3.78 -4.01
N TRP A 132 3.79 -3.07 -2.90
CA TRP A 132 4.37 -3.45 -1.62
C TRP A 132 3.57 -4.59 -1.00
N GLN A 133 4.26 -5.47 -0.28
CA GLN A 133 3.65 -6.56 0.47
C GLN A 133 3.42 -6.16 1.93
N LEU A 134 2.32 -6.65 2.50
CA LEU A 134 1.97 -6.53 3.90
C LEU A 134 1.43 -7.87 4.38
N LEU A 135 2.19 -8.56 5.22
CA LEU A 135 1.73 -9.77 5.88
C LEU A 135 0.96 -9.39 7.15
N VAL A 136 -0.28 -9.85 7.24
CA VAL A 136 -1.12 -9.76 8.44
C VAL A 136 -1.28 -11.16 9.01
N TYR A 137 -0.80 -11.39 10.23
CA TYR A 137 -0.94 -12.67 10.94
C TYR A 137 -1.99 -12.55 12.05
N ARG A 138 -2.57 -13.65 12.50
CA ARG A 138 -3.56 -13.61 13.57
C ARG A 138 -2.88 -13.30 14.91
N ASP A 139 -3.54 -12.49 15.73
CA ASP A 139 -3.03 -12.12 17.06
C ASP A 139 -2.98 -13.32 18.04
N ASP A 140 -3.79 -14.36 17.79
CA ASP A 140 -3.86 -15.60 18.58
C ASP A 140 -2.71 -16.59 18.30
N TYR A 141 -1.68 -16.18 17.56
CA TYR A 141 -0.52 -17.01 17.28
C TYR A 141 0.37 -17.16 18.52
N HIS A 142 -0.02 -18.04 19.42
CA HIS A 142 0.83 -18.54 20.48
C HIS A 142 1.85 -19.53 19.90
N THR A 143 3.13 -19.21 20.01
CA THR A 143 4.20 -20.21 19.80
C THR A 143 3.94 -21.37 20.77
N PRO A 144 3.85 -22.64 20.31
CA PRO A 144 3.74 -23.77 21.21
C PRO A 144 4.92 -23.78 22.18
N GLU A 145 4.68 -23.95 23.48
CA GLU A 145 5.71 -23.93 24.53
C GLU A 145 6.89 -24.88 24.27
N PHE A 146 6.69 -25.94 23.47
CA PHE A 146 7.72 -26.92 23.12
C PHE A 146 8.90 -26.37 22.30
N LEU A 147 8.80 -25.17 21.72
CA LEU A 147 9.90 -24.53 20.98
C LEU A 147 10.74 -23.55 21.82
N GLN A 148 10.44 -23.38 23.11
CA GLN A 148 11.33 -22.69 24.04
C GLN A 148 12.31 -23.71 24.59
N GLY A 149 13.50 -23.76 23.96
CA GLY A 149 14.56 -24.73 24.26
C GLY A 149 15.14 -24.67 25.66
#